data_AF-A0A8J4F136-F1
#
_entry.id   AF-A0A8J4F136-F1
#
_cell.length_a   1.000
_cell.length_b   1.000
_cell.length_c   1.000
_cell.angle_alpha   90.00
_cell.angle_beta   90.00
_cell.angle_gamma   90.00
#
_symmetry.space_group_name_H-M   'P 1'
#
loop_
_entity.id
_entity.type
_entity.pdbx_description
1 polymer ?
#
loop_
_entity_poly.entity_id
_entity_poly.type
_entity_poly.pdbx_seq_one_letter_code
_entity_poly.pdbx_strand_id
1 'polypeptide(L)'
;MRHIIRQNVYIKQDRPVASYLTPLTGLTEELLWERGVPLVQALASVRSILPRDAVLIGQNIRQDVMWLGLKEGVDFEGMQDLQGLYRIWNEKFRSYSVFAQSHLARVLLDWKDADMPNEHDAAEDARKSMALFNHHRFKLLPDPQAMQTAHAALLAAPVAPSFAKRNATFEGVCMGNRKTCTCGAPFLG
;
A
#
# COMPACT_ATOMS: atom_id res chain seq x y z
N MET A 1 7.06 14.78 13.74
CA MET A 1 8.28 14.01 13.40
C MET A 1 8.36 13.88 11.90
N ARG A 2 9.49 14.19 11.26
CA ARG A 2 9.68 13.89 9.82
C ARG A 2 9.97 12.40 9.69
N HIS A 3 9.17 11.68 8.90
CA HIS A 3 9.43 10.27 8.59
C HIS A 3 10.63 10.18 7.65
N ILE A 4 11.76 9.68 8.17
CA ILE A 4 12.99 9.50 7.40
C ILE A 4 12.89 8.18 6.66
N ILE A 5 12.99 8.23 5.33
CA ILE A 5 13.11 7.03 4.51
C ILE A 5 14.54 6.52 4.63
N ARG A 6 14.69 5.31 5.19
CA ARG A 6 15.99 4.65 5.34
C ARG A 6 16.45 3.96 4.06
N GLN A 7 15.50 3.45 3.29
CA GLN A 7 15.77 2.67 2.09
C GLN A 7 14.67 2.89 1.06
N ASN A 8 15.07 3.10 -0.19
CA ASN A 8 14.22 3.10 -1.36
C ASN A 8 15.02 2.47 -2.52
N VAL A 9 14.54 1.36 -3.08
CA VAL A 9 15.31 0.55 -4.03
C VAL A 9 14.42 0.14 -5.19
N TYR A 10 14.94 0.32 -6.40
CA TYR A 10 14.32 -0.17 -7.62
C TYR A 10 14.89 -1.54 -7.96
N ILE A 11 14.03 -2.47 -8.36
CA ILE A 11 14.45 -3.85 -8.67
C ILE A 11 14.41 -4.04 -10.19
N LYS A 12 15.57 -4.35 -10.77
CA LYS A 12 15.67 -4.72 -12.19
C LYS A 12 15.16 -6.15 -12.35
N GLN A 13 14.25 -6.34 -13.31
CA GLN A 13 13.64 -7.64 -13.58
C GLN A 13 14.53 -8.46 -14.52
N ASP A 14 14.67 -9.75 -14.22
CA ASP A 14 15.43 -10.70 -15.07
C ASP A 14 14.63 -11.13 -16.31
N ARG A 15 13.29 -10.98 -16.25
CA ARG A 15 12.37 -11.32 -17.33
C ARG A 15 11.81 -10.04 -17.96
N PRO A 16 11.45 -10.08 -19.25
CA PRO A 16 10.76 -8.97 -19.90
C PRO A 16 9.51 -8.55 -19.12
N VAL A 17 9.37 -7.25 -18.87
CA VAL A 17 8.19 -6.67 -18.22
C VAL A 17 7.12 -6.45 -19.29
N ALA A 18 5.93 -7.02 -19.08
CA ALA A 18 4.83 -6.91 -20.04
C ALA A 18 4.18 -5.52 -20.05
N SER A 19 4.12 -4.88 -18.88
CA SER A 19 3.61 -3.52 -18.66
C SER A 19 4.22 -2.98 -17.38
N TYR A 20 4.71 -1.74 -17.41
CA TYR A 20 5.23 -1.06 -16.22
C TYR A 20 4.12 -0.42 -15.39
N LEU A 21 2.93 -0.26 -15.98
CA LEU A 21 1.80 0.46 -15.38
C LEU A 21 2.26 1.84 -14.89
N THR A 22 3.04 2.57 -15.69
CA THR A 22 3.75 3.78 -15.27
C THR A 22 2.86 4.80 -14.56
N PRO A 23 1.62 5.13 -15.02
CA PRO A 23 0.78 6.08 -14.29
C PRO A 23 0.30 5.58 -12.92
N LEU A 24 0.39 4.27 -12.67
CA LEU A 24 0.08 3.67 -11.38
C LEU A 24 1.32 3.57 -10.50
N THR A 25 2.45 3.08 -11.03
CA THR A 25 3.62 2.66 -10.25
C THR A 25 4.75 3.68 -10.23
N GLY A 26 4.75 4.61 -11.19
CA GLY A 26 5.86 5.50 -11.50
C GLY A 26 7.12 4.83 -12.04
N LEU A 27 7.05 3.53 -12.37
CA LEU A 27 8.18 2.80 -12.95
C LEU A 27 8.22 2.98 -14.46
N THR A 28 9.43 3.12 -15.00
CA THR A 28 9.71 3.06 -16.45
C THR A 28 10.86 2.08 -16.70
N GLU A 29 10.99 1.64 -17.95
CA GLU A 29 12.11 0.79 -18.36
C GLU A 29 13.45 1.50 -18.13
N GLU A 30 13.55 2.78 -18.48
CA GLU A 30 14.75 3.60 -18.32
C GLU A 30 15.13 3.73 -16.85
N LEU A 31 14.15 3.99 -15.97
CA LEU A 31 14.38 4.08 -14.53
C LEU A 31 14.96 2.78 -13.97
N LEU A 32 14.38 1.63 -14.35
CA LEU A 32 14.88 0.33 -13.90
C LEU A 32 16.22 -0.05 -14.55
N TRP A 33 16.48 0.41 -15.77
CA TRP A 33 17.76 0.22 -16.43
C TRP A 33 18.88 0.99 -15.71
N GLU A 34 18.64 2.27 -15.40
CA GLU A 34 19.61 3.17 -14.80
C GLU A 34 19.83 2.92 -13.31
N ARG A 35 18.76 2.63 -12.56
CA ARG A 35 18.78 2.59 -11.09
C ARG A 35 18.41 1.24 -10.49
N GLY A 36 17.93 0.30 -11.30
CA GLY A 36 17.50 -1.00 -10.82
C GLY A 36 18.67 -1.87 -10.39
N VAL A 37 18.53 -2.55 -9.25
CA VAL A 37 19.47 -3.55 -8.76
C VAL A 37 18.85 -4.95 -8.83
N PRO A 38 19.65 -6.03 -8.84
CA PRO A 38 19.12 -7.39 -8.77
C PRO A 38 18.32 -7.63 -7.48
N LEU A 39 17.25 -8.43 -7.56
CA LEU A 39 16.38 -8.75 -6.42
C LEU A 39 17.17 -9.22 -5.18
N VAL A 40 18.16 -10.10 -5.37
CA VAL A 40 18.98 -10.64 -4.28
C VAL A 40 19.73 -9.52 -3.55
N GLN A 41 20.25 -8.53 -4.26
CA GLN A 41 20.94 -7.39 -3.67
C GLN A 41 19.95 -6.48 -2.92
N ALA A 42 18.78 -6.21 -3.50
CA ALA A 42 17.73 -5.44 -2.84
C ALA A 42 17.31 -6.10 -1.51
N LEU A 43 17.05 -7.40 -1.50
CA LEU A 43 16.66 -8.14 -0.30
C LEU A 43 17.77 -8.18 0.76
N ALA A 44 19.03 -8.35 0.34
CA ALA A 44 20.18 -8.28 1.25
C ALA A 44 20.28 -6.90 1.91
N SER A 45 20.05 -5.82 1.14
CA SER A 45 20.07 -4.45 1.66
C SER A 45 18.96 -4.22 2.70
N VAL A 46 17.73 -4.70 2.45
CA VAL A 46 16.60 -4.59 3.39
C VAL A 46 16.91 -5.34 4.69
N ARG A 47 17.38 -6.60 4.61
CA ARG A 47 17.74 -7.39 5.79
C ARG A 47 18.88 -6.79 6.59
N SER A 48 19.82 -6.09 5.94
CA SER A 48 20.96 -5.46 6.62
C SER A 48 20.57 -4.31 7.55
N ILE A 49 19.42 -3.68 7.31
CA ILE A 49 18.93 -2.53 8.08
C ILE A 49 17.69 -2.84 8.91
N LEU A 50 17.04 -3.98 8.67
CA LEU A 50 15.81 -4.39 9.37
C LEU A 50 16.17 -4.98 10.75
N PRO A 51 15.77 -4.31 11.84
CA PRO A 51 15.96 -4.88 13.18
C PRO A 51 15.09 -6.12 13.38
N ARG A 52 15.61 -7.11 14.12
CA ARG A 52 14.86 -8.34 14.41
C ARG A 52 13.70 -8.14 15.36
N ASP A 53 13.77 -7.10 16.19
CA ASP A 53 12.71 -6.62 17.10
C ASP A 53 11.79 -5.59 16.43
N ALA A 54 11.85 -5.46 15.09
CA ALA A 54 10.99 -4.52 14.39
C ALA A 54 9.55 -5.05 14.25
N VAL A 55 8.59 -4.15 14.40
CA VAL A 55 7.20 -4.36 13.96
C VAL A 55 6.99 -3.66 12.64
N LEU A 56 6.65 -4.41 11.60
CA LEU A 56 6.38 -3.89 10.26
C LEU A 56 4.97 -3.32 10.16
N ILE A 57 4.85 -2.10 9.64
CA ILE A 57 3.58 -1.37 9.53
C ILE A 57 3.32 -1.07 8.05
N GLY A 58 2.13 -1.41 7.58
CA GLY A 58 1.70 -1.09 6.22
C GLY A 58 0.26 -1.48 5.97
N GLN A 59 -0.27 -1.11 4.80
CA GLN A 59 -1.59 -1.52 4.37
C GLN A 59 -1.49 -2.85 3.61
N ASN A 60 -2.17 -3.90 4.09
CA ASN A 60 -2.02 -5.26 3.56
C ASN A 60 -0.58 -5.80 3.65
N ILE A 61 0.16 -5.40 4.69
CA ILE A 61 1.62 -5.61 4.83
C ILE A 61 2.08 -7.06 4.67
N ARG A 62 1.20 -8.03 4.95
CA ARG A 62 1.48 -9.45 4.73
C ARG A 62 1.85 -9.75 3.28
N GLN A 63 1.21 -9.09 2.32
CA GLN A 63 1.49 -9.28 0.90
C GLN A 63 2.91 -8.84 0.55
N ASP A 64 3.35 -7.69 1.08
CA ASP A 64 4.73 -7.19 0.91
C ASP A 64 5.75 -8.14 1.54
N VAL A 65 5.49 -8.61 2.77
CA VAL A 65 6.35 -9.59 3.45
C VAL A 65 6.50 -10.88 2.64
N MET A 66 5.40 -11.37 2.05
CA MET A 66 5.41 -12.54 1.18
C MET A 66 6.24 -12.30 -0.08
N TRP A 67 6.09 -11.14 -0.73
CA TRP A 67 6.87 -10.79 -1.93
C TRP A 67 8.37 -10.65 -1.64
N LEU A 68 8.72 -10.11 -0.47
CA LEU A 68 10.12 -9.96 -0.05
C LEU A 68 10.72 -11.27 0.51
N GLY A 69 9.90 -12.30 0.74
CA GLY A 69 10.35 -13.56 1.33
C GLY A 69 10.91 -13.39 2.74
N LEU A 70 10.37 -12.44 3.51
CA LEU A 70 10.70 -12.22 4.91
C LEU A 70 9.86 -13.14 5.81
N LYS A 71 10.40 -13.52 6.97
CA LYS A 71 9.76 -14.42 7.93
C LYS A 71 9.60 -13.75 9.30
N GLU A 72 8.37 -13.59 9.74
CA GLU A 72 8.02 -13.13 11.09
C GLU A 72 8.61 -14.09 12.16
N GLY A 73 9.12 -13.53 13.25
CA GLY A 73 9.86 -14.24 14.30
C GLY A 73 11.31 -14.61 13.92
N VAL A 74 11.75 -14.37 12.69
CA VAL A 74 13.12 -14.65 12.21
C VAL A 74 13.82 -13.38 11.72
N ASP A 75 13.21 -12.72 10.73
CA ASP A 75 13.73 -11.48 10.14
C ASP A 75 13.24 -10.23 10.89
N PHE A 76 12.07 -10.29 11.53
CA PHE A 76 11.44 -9.20 12.29
C PHE A 76 10.47 -9.78 13.35
N GLU A 77 9.97 -8.98 14.29
CA GLU A 77 9.19 -9.45 15.44
C GLU A 77 7.70 -9.64 15.12
N GLY A 78 7.09 -8.65 14.47
CA GLY A 78 5.65 -8.69 14.20
C GLY A 78 5.19 -7.81 13.05
N MET A 79 3.90 -7.88 12.73
CA MET A 79 3.24 -7.01 11.76
C MET A 79 2.04 -6.28 12.35
N GLN A 80 1.81 -5.05 11.90
CA GLN A 80 0.58 -4.31 12.13
C GLN A 80 -0.04 -3.88 10.79
N ASP A 81 -1.13 -4.54 10.42
CA ASP A 81 -1.87 -4.21 9.20
C ASP A 81 -2.84 -3.05 9.44
N LEU A 82 -2.68 -1.97 8.67
CA LEU A 82 -3.56 -0.80 8.71
C LEU A 82 -4.98 -1.11 8.20
N GLN A 83 -5.17 -2.06 7.28
CA GLN A 83 -6.53 -2.48 6.90
C GLN A 83 -7.29 -3.05 8.09
N GLY A 84 -6.61 -3.82 8.94
CA GLY A 84 -7.19 -4.38 10.16
C GLY A 84 -7.54 -3.30 11.19
N LEU A 85 -6.69 -2.28 11.33
CA LEU A 85 -6.93 -1.17 12.27
C LEU A 85 -8.10 -0.27 11.86
N TYR A 86 -8.24 0.00 10.55
CA TYR A 86 -9.19 0.99 10.04
C TYR A 86 -10.46 0.40 9.41
N ARG A 87 -10.62 -0.93 9.39
CA ARG A 87 -11.85 -1.53 8.88
C ARG A 87 -13.03 -1.20 9.81
N ILE A 88 -14.17 -0.93 9.20
CA ILE A 88 -15.40 -0.56 9.93
C ILE A 88 -16.47 -1.59 9.60
N TRP A 89 -17.14 -2.13 10.62
CA TRP A 89 -18.31 -2.99 10.38
C TRP A 89 -19.41 -2.17 9.73
N ASN A 90 -19.92 -2.64 8.59
CA ASN A 90 -20.97 -1.98 7.84
C ASN A 90 -22.26 -2.80 7.94
N GLU A 91 -23.21 -2.31 8.75
CA GLU A 91 -24.50 -2.98 8.98
C GLU A 91 -25.30 -3.21 7.69
N LYS A 92 -25.22 -2.29 6.73
CA LYS A 92 -25.94 -2.40 5.45
C LYS A 92 -25.49 -3.60 4.64
N PHE A 93 -24.19 -3.89 4.64
CA PHE A 93 -23.60 -4.97 3.85
C PHE A 93 -23.27 -6.22 4.67
N ARG A 94 -23.43 -6.17 6.00
CA ARG A 94 -23.05 -7.22 6.95
C ARG A 94 -21.62 -7.71 6.72
N SER A 95 -20.72 -6.75 6.49
CA SER A 95 -19.31 -6.99 6.20
C SER A 95 -18.46 -5.83 6.68
N TYR A 96 -17.15 -6.03 6.79
CA TYR A 96 -16.23 -4.94 7.05
C TYR A 96 -16.02 -4.10 5.77
N SER A 97 -16.26 -2.79 5.86
CA SER A 97 -15.74 -1.81 4.92
C SER A 97 -14.23 -1.69 5.11
N VAL A 98 -13.47 -1.89 4.03
CA VAL A 98 -12.03 -1.63 3.96
C VAL A 98 -11.78 -0.43 3.05
N PHE A 99 -10.77 0.37 3.39
CA PHE A 99 -10.50 1.64 2.72
C PHE A 99 -9.11 1.62 2.11
N ALA A 100 -8.95 2.22 0.93
CA ALA A 100 -7.63 2.44 0.34
C ALA A 100 -6.81 3.40 1.21
N GLN A 101 -5.49 3.24 1.24
CA GLN A 101 -4.59 4.06 2.04
C GLN A 101 -4.70 5.55 1.72
N SER A 102 -4.77 5.90 0.43
CA SER A 102 -4.94 7.28 -0.02
C SER A 102 -6.25 7.90 0.49
N HIS A 103 -7.33 7.11 0.54
CA HIS A 103 -8.59 7.54 1.13
C HIS A 103 -8.44 7.80 2.64
N LEU A 104 -7.80 6.89 3.38
CA LEU A 104 -7.53 7.08 4.81
C LEU A 104 -6.68 8.34 5.06
N ALA A 105 -5.57 8.48 4.34
CA ALA A 105 -4.64 9.59 4.52
C ALA A 105 -5.30 10.94 4.19
N ARG A 106 -6.06 11.01 3.09
CA ARG A 106 -6.79 12.23 2.71
C ARG A 106 -7.86 12.60 3.74
N VAL A 107 -8.69 11.65 4.17
CA VAL A 107 -9.85 11.95 5.05
C VAL A 107 -9.41 12.24 6.48
N LEU A 108 -8.43 11.51 7.01
CA LEU A 108 -8.06 11.60 8.43
C LEU A 108 -6.90 12.55 8.71
N LEU A 109 -6.01 12.74 7.75
CA LEU A 109 -4.78 13.52 7.94
C LEU A 109 -4.73 14.78 7.08
N ASP A 110 -5.77 15.03 6.27
CA ASP A 110 -5.74 16.04 5.19
C ASP A 110 -4.48 15.89 4.30
N TRP A 111 -4.07 14.62 4.06
CA TRP A 111 -2.88 14.34 3.28
C TRP A 111 -3.13 14.74 1.82
N LYS A 112 -2.31 15.67 1.33
CA LYS A 112 -2.33 16.10 -0.07
C LYS A 112 -1.29 15.30 -0.81
N ASP A 113 -1.76 14.48 -1.74
CA ASP A 113 -0.85 13.82 -2.69
C ASP A 113 -0.13 14.90 -3.51
N ALA A 114 1.13 14.65 -3.84
CA ALA A 114 1.86 15.53 -4.75
C ALA A 114 1.17 15.53 -6.12
N ASP A 115 1.23 16.65 -6.85
CA ASP A 115 0.66 16.81 -8.21
C ASP A 115 1.33 15.93 -9.28
N MET A 116 2.14 14.95 -8.87
CA MET A 116 2.87 14.04 -9.74
C MET A 116 1.89 13.08 -10.46
N PRO A 117 2.22 12.66 -11.69
CA PRO A 117 1.31 11.89 -12.54
C PRO A 117 1.08 10.44 -12.10
N ASN A 118 1.76 9.98 -11.04
CA ASN A 118 1.75 8.59 -10.62
C ASN A 118 0.92 8.41 -9.34
N GLU A 119 -0.01 7.46 -9.35
CA GLU A 119 -0.91 7.22 -8.22
C GLU A 119 -0.24 6.58 -7.00
N HIS A 120 0.87 5.85 -7.19
CA HIS A 120 1.66 5.26 -6.11
C HIS A 120 3.14 5.63 -6.16
N ASP A 121 3.70 5.84 -4.97
CA ASP A 121 5.13 5.95 -4.69
C ASP A 121 5.38 5.16 -3.39
N ALA A 122 6.22 4.13 -3.46
CA ALA A 122 6.44 3.23 -2.32
C ALA A 122 7.01 3.93 -1.07
N ALA A 123 7.86 4.94 -1.26
CA ALA A 123 8.41 5.69 -0.14
C ALA A 123 7.35 6.59 0.50
N GLU A 124 6.52 7.24 -0.31
CA GLU A 124 5.42 8.07 0.17
C GLU A 124 4.31 7.24 0.82
N ASP A 125 4.00 6.07 0.27
CA ASP A 125 3.06 5.12 0.85
C ASP A 125 3.58 4.55 2.19
N ALA A 126 4.90 4.39 2.35
CA ALA A 126 5.51 4.09 3.65
C ALA A 126 5.36 5.26 4.65
N ARG A 127 5.51 6.52 4.21
CA ARG A 127 5.28 7.70 5.08
C ARG A 127 3.84 7.80 5.52
N LYS A 128 2.89 7.65 4.59
CA LYS A 128 1.45 7.61 4.88
C LYS A 128 1.12 6.51 5.88
N SER A 129 1.72 5.32 5.72
CA SER A 129 1.50 4.19 6.63
C SER A 129 1.90 4.55 8.07
N MET A 130 3.09 5.11 8.25
CA MET A 130 3.57 5.53 9.57
C MET A 130 2.76 6.68 10.16
N ALA A 131 2.33 7.64 9.33
CA ALA A 131 1.50 8.76 9.77
C ALA A 131 0.12 8.27 10.23
N LEU A 132 -0.52 7.39 9.47
CA LEU A 132 -1.80 6.76 9.82
C LEU A 132 -1.66 5.94 11.11
N PHE A 133 -0.65 5.08 11.21
CA PHE A 133 -0.43 4.30 12.43
C PHE A 133 -0.28 5.18 13.68
N ASN A 134 0.51 6.24 13.59
CA ASN A 134 0.68 7.18 14.69
C ASN A 134 -0.61 7.94 15.01
N HIS A 135 -1.38 8.34 14.00
CA HIS A 135 -2.68 8.96 14.20
C HIS A 135 -3.64 8.00 14.91
N HIS A 136 -3.72 6.75 14.48
CA HIS A 136 -4.50 5.73 15.17
C HIS A 136 -4.05 5.59 16.63
N ARG A 137 -2.76 5.33 16.86
CA ARG A 137 -2.19 5.06 18.19
C ARG A 137 -2.37 6.23 19.17
N PHE A 138 -2.13 7.46 18.73
CA PHE A 138 -2.05 8.63 19.61
C PHE A 138 -3.31 9.49 19.63
N LYS A 139 -4.20 9.36 18.65
CA LYS A 139 -5.43 10.17 18.55
C LYS A 139 -6.69 9.33 18.66
N LEU A 140 -6.80 8.23 17.91
CA LEU A 140 -8.05 7.47 17.84
C LEU A 140 -8.18 6.45 18.97
N LEU A 141 -7.12 5.67 19.22
CA LEU A 141 -7.14 4.61 20.24
C LEU A 141 -7.47 5.11 21.66
N PRO A 142 -6.94 6.25 22.15
CA PRO A 142 -7.27 6.74 23.49
C PRO A 142 -8.61 7.49 23.56
N ASP A 143 -9.25 7.83 22.43
CA ASP A 143 -10.47 8.64 22.38
C ASP A 143 -11.55 7.95 21.52
N PRO A 144 -12.48 7.21 22.16
CA PRO A 144 -13.57 6.55 21.47
C PRO A 144 -14.46 7.50 20.66
N GLN A 145 -14.61 8.76 21.09
CA GLN A 145 -15.42 9.74 20.37
C GLN A 145 -14.71 10.17 19.08
N ALA A 146 -13.40 10.43 19.14
CA ALA A 146 -12.59 10.69 17.96
C ALA A 146 -12.62 9.51 16.98
N MET A 147 -12.56 8.27 17.48
CA MET A 147 -12.68 7.07 16.65
C MET A 147 -14.04 6.99 15.94
N GLN A 148 -15.15 7.26 16.65
CA GLN A 148 -16.49 7.28 16.04
C GLN A 148 -16.61 8.38 14.97
N THR A 149 -16.10 9.57 15.24
CA THR A 149 -16.09 10.68 14.27
C THR A 149 -15.27 10.33 13.03
N ALA A 150 -14.09 9.72 13.20
CA ALA A 150 -13.27 9.24 12.11
C ALA A 150 -14.00 8.19 11.26
N HIS A 151 -14.70 7.24 11.91
CA HIS A 151 -15.48 6.22 11.22
C HIS A 151 -16.60 6.83 10.38
N ALA A 152 -17.37 7.77 10.94
CA ALA A 152 -18.43 8.46 10.23
C ALA A 152 -17.89 9.24 9.02
N ALA A 153 -16.77 9.95 9.19
CA ALA A 153 -16.12 10.70 8.11
C ALA A 153 -15.65 9.79 6.97
N LEU A 154 -15.02 8.65 7.29
CA LEU A 154 -14.57 7.67 6.29
C LEU A 154 -15.73 7.08 5.48
N LEU A 155 -16.84 6.75 6.15
CA LEU A 155 -18.01 6.18 5.47
C LEU A 155 -18.75 7.20 4.59
N ALA A 156 -18.75 8.48 4.99
CA ALA A 156 -19.42 9.55 4.26
C ALA A 156 -18.59 10.10 3.09
N ALA A 157 -17.26 10.02 3.17
CA ALA A 157 -16.38 10.61 2.18
C ALA A 157 -16.49 9.90 0.82
N PRO A 158 -16.51 10.65 -0.30
CA PRO A 158 -16.54 10.04 -1.62
C PRO A 158 -15.26 9.22 -1.88
N VAL A 159 -15.45 8.08 -2.53
CA VAL A 159 -14.38 7.17 -2.92
C VAL A 159 -14.02 7.43 -4.37
N ALA A 160 -12.76 7.79 -4.61
CA ALA A 160 -12.24 7.90 -5.97
C ALA A 160 -12.16 6.51 -6.63
N PRO A 161 -12.46 6.40 -7.93
CA PRO A 161 -12.34 5.12 -8.63
C PRO A 161 -10.85 4.72 -8.73
N SER A 162 -10.54 3.50 -8.30
CA SER A 162 -9.19 2.94 -8.43
C SER A 162 -8.75 2.88 -9.91
N PHE A 163 -7.45 2.79 -10.13
CA PHE A 163 -6.89 2.67 -11.47
C PHE A 163 -7.53 1.53 -12.28
N ALA A 164 -7.69 0.33 -11.69
CA ALA A 164 -8.35 -0.81 -12.33
C ALA A 164 -9.86 -0.62 -12.60
N LYS A 165 -10.52 0.31 -11.90
CA LYS A 165 -11.92 0.68 -12.21
C LYS A 165 -12.00 1.67 -13.37
N ARG A 166 -11.01 2.54 -13.53
CA ARG A 166 -10.90 3.47 -14.65
C ARG A 166 -10.37 2.80 -15.92
N ASN A 167 -9.51 1.80 -15.76
CA ASN A 167 -8.83 1.08 -16.84
C ASN A 167 -9.09 -0.41 -16.68
N ALA A 168 -10.03 -0.99 -17.45
CA ALA A 168 -10.28 -2.43 -17.43
C ALA A 168 -9.08 -3.23 -17.97
N THR A 169 -8.41 -2.64 -18.95
CA THR A 169 -7.16 -3.11 -19.55
C THR A 169 -6.19 -1.93 -19.66
N PHE A 170 -4.90 -2.18 -19.53
CA PHE A 170 -3.86 -1.16 -19.71
C PHE A 170 -2.62 -1.81 -20.33
N GLU A 171 -2.05 -1.20 -21.38
CA GLU A 171 -0.87 -1.73 -22.10
C GLU A 171 -1.03 -3.22 -22.50
N GLY A 172 -2.23 -3.62 -22.92
CA GLY A 172 -2.53 -5.01 -23.30
C GLY A 172 -2.69 -5.99 -22.12
N VAL A 173 -2.56 -5.53 -20.88
CA VAL A 173 -2.73 -6.34 -19.67
C VAL A 173 -4.12 -6.11 -19.07
N CYS A 174 -4.77 -7.20 -18.65
CA CYS A 174 -6.03 -7.15 -17.91
C CYS A 174 -5.78 -6.69 -16.47
N MET A 175 -6.54 -5.70 -16.00
CA MET A 175 -6.39 -5.15 -14.64
C MET A 175 -7.14 -5.96 -13.56
N GLY A 176 -7.69 -7.12 -13.91
CA GLY A 176 -8.28 -8.06 -12.94
C GLY A 176 -9.56 -7.57 -12.26
N ASN A 177 -10.26 -6.58 -12.82
CA ASN A 177 -11.54 -6.13 -12.27
C ASN A 177 -12.65 -7.14 -12.61
N ARG A 178 -13.32 -7.69 -11.59
CA ARG A 178 -14.31 -8.77 -11.75
C ARG A 178 -15.40 -8.52 -12.79
N LYS A 179 -15.83 -7.27 -12.96
CA LYS A 179 -16.90 -6.92 -13.91
C LYS A 179 -16.41 -6.77 -15.35
N THR A 180 -15.12 -6.53 -15.55
CA THR A 180 -14.54 -6.14 -16.84
C THR A 180 -13.31 -6.98 -17.21
N CYS A 181 -13.11 -8.10 -16.53
CA CYS A 181 -11.97 -8.98 -16.75
C CYS A 181 -12.12 -9.71 -18.08
N THR A 182 -11.05 -9.72 -18.86
CA THR A 182 -11.01 -10.35 -20.19
C THR A 182 -9.95 -11.46 -20.29
N CYS A 183 -9.13 -11.66 -19.26
CA CYS A 183 -8.01 -12.61 -19.31
C CYS A 183 -8.36 -14.05 -18.88
N GLY A 184 -9.57 -14.30 -18.36
CA GLY A 184 -9.99 -15.63 -17.91
C GLY A 184 -9.25 -16.19 -16.70
N ALA A 185 -8.35 -15.41 -16.07
CA ALA A 185 -7.65 -15.81 -14.86
C ALA A 185 -8.64 -15.96 -13.67
N PRO A 186 -8.44 -16.94 -12.78
CA PRO A 186 -9.29 -17.12 -11.61
C PRO A 186 -9.17 -15.91 -10.68
N PHE A 187 -10.30 -15.43 -10.16
CA PHE A 187 -10.28 -14.43 -9.09
C PHE A 187 -9.87 -15.11 -7.79
N LEU A 188 -8.72 -14.73 -7.25
CA LEU A 188 -8.36 -15.07 -5.88
C LEU A 188 -9.28 -14.23 -4.96
N GLY A 189 -10.14 -14.93 -4.21
CA GLY A 189 -11.07 -14.35 -3.25
C GLY A 189 -10.40 -13.99 -1.94
#